data_AF-A0A972DBR2-F1
#
_entry.id   AF-A0A972DBR2-F1
#
_cell.length_a   1.000
_cell.length_b   1.000
_cell.length_c   1.000
_cell.angle_alpha   90.00
_cell.angle_beta   90.00
_cell.angle_gamma   90.00
#
_symmetry.space_group_name_H-M   'P 1'
#
loop_
_entity.id
_entity.type
_entity.pdbx_description
1 polymer ?
#
loop_
_entity_poly.entity_id
_entity_poly.type
_entity_poly.pdbx_seq_one_letter_code
_entity_poly.pdbx_strand_id
1 'polypeptide(L)'
;MRAHLGSQACLLSITLLAALACDCGSSSGGENKNDPDATLGDATLDDGSSGDGALGDGSSGDAFVPPPRPDVHVVITADNAYGFGYGTSSQLNRYFEGVEDGSDAIFVCSDPCERDDDCGAGIDCDIFGTCNADRWGPETYVVPGSDTSTGDYLYIITWSDEAVTQGLIAQFKATNGAPPVYTGVSPDWRVCATGDDYDPGSGGPSLDVINQYIAECNKGAAGTTYSKGWVGTAPNEANQALVVLDPADEEDHNFHILCGRNPSEADMGDAIDPPARWIWFDDDVTDDLTAFKSPADAEHPKYEDPRGDFLIFRLPLAVVVIPG
;
A
#
# COMPACT_ATOMS: atom_id res chain seq x y z
N MET A 1 -47.92 14.55 -35.74
CA MET A 1 -47.88 14.83 -37.20
C MET A 1 -46.42 14.71 -37.68
N ARG A 2 -46.13 14.67 -38.98
CA ARG A 2 -44.77 14.43 -39.53
C ARG A 2 -43.98 15.72 -39.83
N ALA A 3 -42.71 15.76 -39.43
CA ALA A 3 -41.52 16.35 -40.10
C ALA A 3 -40.34 16.30 -39.09
N HIS A 4 -39.17 15.66 -39.25
CA HIS A 4 -38.49 14.97 -40.36
C HIS A 4 -37.61 15.85 -41.28
N LEU A 5 -36.34 16.05 -40.86
CA LEU A 5 -35.11 16.43 -41.61
C LEU A 5 -33.95 16.41 -40.58
N GLY A 6 -32.69 16.06 -40.88
CA GLY A 6 -32.16 15.44 -42.09
C GLY A 6 -30.65 15.61 -42.28
N SER A 7 -29.85 14.65 -41.77
CA SER A 7 -28.46 14.26 -42.15
C SER A 7 -27.46 15.30 -42.73
N GLN A 8 -26.26 15.35 -42.14
CA GLN A 8 -25.02 15.03 -42.89
C GLN A 8 -23.88 14.60 -41.95
N ALA A 9 -22.80 14.07 -42.52
CA ALA A 9 -21.68 13.44 -41.83
C ALA A 9 -20.33 13.99 -42.31
N CYS A 10 -19.26 13.71 -41.57
CA CYS A 10 -17.89 13.82 -42.08
C CYS A 10 -17.07 12.62 -41.60
N LEU A 11 -16.43 11.90 -42.53
CA LEU A 11 -15.43 10.89 -42.21
C LEU A 11 -14.04 11.54 -42.20
N LEU A 12 -13.15 11.08 -41.34
CA LEU A 12 -11.72 11.14 -41.59
C LEU A 12 -11.00 9.99 -40.88
N SER A 13 -10.61 8.98 -41.66
CA SER A 13 -9.74 7.89 -41.22
C SER A 13 -8.33 8.14 -41.74
N ILE A 14 -7.33 8.14 -40.87
CA ILE A 14 -5.93 7.97 -41.27
C ILE A 14 -5.30 6.92 -40.34
N THR A 15 -5.06 5.74 -40.90
CA THR A 15 -4.13 4.76 -40.33
C THR A 15 -2.74 5.00 -40.91
N LEU A 16 -1.70 4.94 -40.08
CA LEU A 16 -0.37 4.59 -40.56
C LEU A 16 0.36 3.72 -39.53
N LEU A 17 1.05 2.72 -40.03
CA LEU A 17 1.75 1.69 -39.26
C LEU A 17 3.21 1.69 -39.68
N ALA A 18 4.13 1.81 -38.72
CA ALA A 18 5.56 1.70 -38.97
C ALA A 18 6.29 1.12 -37.74
N ALA A 19 6.65 -0.15 -37.80
CA ALA A 19 7.65 -0.74 -36.93
C ALA A 19 8.97 -0.84 -37.71
N LEU A 20 10.10 -0.60 -37.03
CA LEU A 20 11.43 -0.88 -37.54
C LEU A 20 12.35 -1.20 -36.36
N ALA A 21 13.15 -2.25 -36.52
CA ALA A 21 14.10 -2.73 -35.52
C ALA A 21 15.54 -2.45 -35.98
N CYS A 22 16.48 -2.58 -35.03
CA CYS A 22 17.92 -2.84 -35.19
C CYS A 22 18.68 -2.19 -36.38
N ASP A 23 19.75 -1.46 -36.05
CA ASP A 23 21.07 -2.05 -36.31
C ASP A 23 22.11 -1.58 -35.27
N CYS A 24 23.27 -2.25 -35.24
CA CYS A 24 24.43 -1.94 -34.42
C CYS A 24 25.59 -1.45 -35.32
N GLY A 25 26.46 -0.57 -34.81
CA GLY A 25 27.59 -0.07 -35.60
C GLY A 25 28.69 0.59 -34.77
N SER A 26 29.88 0.00 -34.77
CA SER A 26 31.09 0.55 -34.14
C SER A 26 32.21 0.76 -35.16
N SER A 27 32.74 1.98 -35.28
CA SER A 27 34.06 2.33 -35.85
C SER A 27 34.20 3.86 -36.00
N SER A 28 35.38 4.49 -36.11
CA SER A 28 36.69 4.32 -35.43
C SER A 28 37.68 5.38 -35.95
N GLY A 29 38.38 6.10 -35.07
CA GLY A 29 39.42 7.10 -35.42
C GLY A 29 38.85 8.42 -35.99
N GLY A 30 39.55 9.56 -35.98
CA GLY A 30 40.86 9.94 -35.40
C GLY A 30 40.89 11.48 -35.28
N GLU A 31 41.98 12.17 -34.96
CA GLU A 31 43.36 11.78 -34.67
C GLU A 31 44.08 13.00 -34.01
N ASN A 32 45.35 12.82 -33.61
CA ASN A 32 46.30 13.85 -33.11
C ASN A 32 46.21 14.24 -31.63
N LYS A 33 47.32 14.47 -30.89
CA LYS A 33 48.75 14.03 -30.91
C LYS A 33 49.47 14.99 -29.94
N ASN A 34 50.37 14.52 -29.07
CA ASN A 34 51.58 15.23 -28.58
C ASN A 34 52.28 14.44 -27.46
N ASP A 35 53.24 13.60 -27.82
CA ASP A 35 54.32 13.11 -26.94
C ASP A 35 55.64 13.79 -27.34
N PRO A 36 56.59 13.95 -26.39
CA PRO A 36 57.81 13.08 -26.36
C PRO A 36 58.07 12.49 -24.95
N ASP A 37 58.51 11.23 -24.74
CA ASP A 37 59.78 10.54 -25.14
C ASP A 37 61.02 11.07 -24.37
N ALA A 38 61.84 10.30 -23.62
CA ALA A 38 61.89 8.88 -23.19
C ALA A 38 62.54 8.80 -21.75
N THR A 39 63.07 7.73 -21.10
CA THR A 39 63.77 6.44 -21.42
C THR A 39 63.67 5.47 -20.18
N LEU A 40 63.50 4.15 -20.34
CA LEU A 40 64.47 3.01 -20.34
C LEU A 40 65.26 2.67 -19.03
N GLY A 41 65.31 1.37 -18.69
CA GLY A 41 66.06 0.74 -17.57
C GLY A 41 65.16 0.27 -16.41
N ASP A 42 65.32 -0.88 -15.74
CA ASP A 42 66.35 -1.96 -15.77
C ASP A 42 65.73 -3.34 -15.40
N ALA A 43 66.44 -4.49 -15.49
CA ALA A 43 65.84 -5.84 -15.29
C ALA A 43 66.75 -6.99 -14.77
N THR A 44 66.25 -7.77 -13.80
CA THR A 44 66.60 -9.19 -13.39
C THR A 44 65.43 -9.76 -12.56
N LEU A 45 65.00 -11.04 -12.49
CA LEU A 45 65.44 -12.42 -12.87
C LEU A 45 65.98 -13.31 -11.71
N ASP A 46 65.58 -14.61 -11.76
CA ASP A 46 65.84 -15.78 -10.86
C ASP A 46 65.38 -15.68 -9.38
N ASP A 47 64.92 -16.73 -8.66
CA ASP A 47 64.34 -18.07 -8.99
C ASP A 47 63.34 -18.49 -7.83
N GLY A 48 62.58 -19.59 -7.80
CA GLY A 48 62.38 -20.74 -8.71
C GLY A 48 61.69 -21.95 -8.01
N SER A 49 61.97 -23.18 -8.49
CA SER A 49 61.63 -24.52 -7.92
C SER A 49 60.20 -24.92 -7.49
N SER A 50 59.44 -25.47 -8.45
CA SER A 50 58.71 -26.77 -8.42
C SER A 50 57.93 -27.30 -7.19
N GLY A 51 56.66 -27.67 -7.41
CA GLY A 51 55.87 -28.61 -6.61
C GLY A 51 54.64 -29.13 -7.38
N ASP A 52 54.30 -30.42 -7.25
CA ASP A 52 53.36 -31.10 -8.18
C ASP A 52 51.88 -31.07 -7.80
N GLY A 53 51.03 -30.88 -8.82
CA GLY A 53 49.81 -31.65 -9.08
C GLY A 53 48.73 -31.81 -7.99
N ALA A 54 47.68 -31.00 -8.08
CA ALA A 54 46.34 -31.37 -7.60
C ALA A 54 45.27 -30.93 -8.61
N LEU A 55 44.45 -31.87 -9.10
CA LEU A 55 43.21 -31.56 -9.81
C LEU A 55 42.08 -31.42 -8.78
N GLY A 56 41.82 -30.18 -8.40
CA GLY A 56 40.70 -29.75 -7.55
C GLY A 56 40.67 -28.22 -7.51
N ASP A 57 39.53 -27.56 -7.30
CA ASP A 57 38.20 -28.09 -7.03
C ASP A 57 37.21 -27.64 -8.14
N GLY A 58 36.14 -28.42 -8.35
CA GLY A 58 35.02 -28.02 -9.18
C GLY A 58 34.19 -26.98 -8.47
N SER A 59 34.69 -25.74 -8.40
CA SER A 59 34.02 -24.59 -7.79
C SER A 59 32.59 -24.51 -8.30
N SER A 60 31.68 -25.01 -7.47
CA SER A 60 30.27 -25.11 -7.77
C SER A 60 29.72 -23.72 -7.54
N GLY A 61 29.73 -22.92 -8.61
CA GLY A 61 29.56 -21.47 -8.54
C GLY A 61 28.38 -21.12 -7.64
N ASP A 62 28.70 -20.48 -6.51
CA ASP A 62 27.74 -20.17 -5.45
C ASP A 62 26.53 -19.50 -6.09
N ALA A 63 25.41 -20.24 -6.14
CA ALA A 63 24.19 -19.73 -6.72
C ALA A 63 23.83 -18.46 -5.95
N PHE A 64 23.62 -17.34 -6.66
CA PHE A 64 23.22 -16.09 -6.05
C PHE A 64 21.88 -16.30 -5.33
N VAL A 65 21.95 -16.58 -4.03
CA VAL A 65 20.81 -16.56 -3.13
C VAL A 65 20.52 -15.08 -2.92
N PRO A 66 19.41 -14.53 -3.46
CA PRO A 66 19.03 -13.16 -3.14
C PRO A 66 18.85 -13.06 -1.62
N PRO A 67 19.17 -11.91 -0.99
CA PRO A 67 18.89 -11.72 0.42
C PRO A 67 17.41 -11.99 0.70
N PRO A 68 17.06 -12.55 1.88
CA PRO A 68 15.66 -12.67 2.27
C PRO A 68 15.00 -11.29 2.18
N ARG A 69 13.75 -11.25 1.70
CA ARG A 69 12.97 -10.01 1.72
C ARG A 69 12.80 -9.56 3.17
N PRO A 70 12.75 -8.25 3.44
CA PRO A 70 12.42 -7.77 4.78
C PRO A 70 11.00 -8.20 5.16
N ASP A 71 10.81 -8.41 6.45
CA ASP A 71 9.49 -8.34 7.05
C ASP A 71 8.99 -6.88 7.00
N VAL A 72 7.68 -6.70 6.93
CA VAL A 72 7.06 -5.37 7.04
C VAL A 72 6.27 -5.33 8.35
N HIS A 73 6.63 -4.38 9.22
CA HIS A 73 5.76 -3.94 10.31
C HIS A 73 4.69 -2.99 9.74
N VAL A 74 3.45 -3.19 10.15
CA VAL A 74 2.27 -2.42 9.75
C VAL A 74 1.54 -1.94 11.00
N VAL A 75 1.10 -0.68 11.02
CA VAL A 75 0.18 -0.16 12.05
C VAL A 75 -1.00 0.52 11.33
N ILE A 76 -2.24 0.20 11.72
CA ILE A 76 -3.49 0.64 11.05
C ILE A 76 -4.51 1.08 12.10
N THR A 77 -5.28 2.14 11.83
CA THR A 77 -6.65 2.30 12.39
C THR A 77 -7.61 2.75 11.28
N ALA A 78 -8.90 2.47 11.46
CA ALA A 78 -9.97 2.80 10.51
C ALA A 78 -11.29 3.10 11.25
N ASP A 79 -12.24 3.68 10.52
CA ASP A 79 -13.56 4.05 11.06
C ASP A 79 -14.36 2.79 11.49
N ASN A 80 -14.70 2.73 12.79
CA ASN A 80 -15.19 1.59 13.59
C ASN A 80 -14.48 0.23 13.44
N ALA A 81 -14.29 -0.32 12.24
CA ALA A 81 -13.87 -1.71 12.06
C ALA A 81 -13.03 -1.97 10.80
N TYR A 82 -12.06 -2.87 10.92
CA TYR A 82 -11.15 -3.24 9.85
C TYR A 82 -10.56 -4.65 10.00
N GLY A 83 -10.04 -5.18 8.89
CA GLY A 83 -9.25 -6.41 8.86
C GLY A 83 -8.07 -6.25 7.90
N PHE A 84 -6.93 -6.81 8.25
CA PHE A 84 -5.68 -6.66 7.50
C PHE A 84 -5.31 -7.95 6.75
N GLY A 85 -4.59 -7.84 5.63
CA GLY A 85 -4.06 -9.02 4.97
C GLY A 85 -3.05 -8.74 3.87
N TYR A 86 -2.49 -9.83 3.32
CA TYR A 86 -1.57 -9.77 2.19
C TYR A 86 -1.78 -10.95 1.24
N GLY A 87 -1.44 -10.74 -0.03
CA GLY A 87 -1.53 -11.77 -1.05
C GLY A 87 -1.33 -11.27 -2.47
N THR A 88 -1.62 -12.14 -3.44
CA THR A 88 -1.54 -11.81 -4.86
C THR A 88 -2.50 -10.68 -5.25
N SER A 89 -2.26 -10.02 -6.39
CA SER A 89 -3.20 -9.04 -6.97
C SER A 89 -4.64 -9.53 -7.14
N SER A 90 -4.86 -10.85 -7.17
CA SER A 90 -6.14 -11.54 -7.36
C SER A 90 -6.81 -12.06 -6.09
N GLN A 91 -6.09 -12.21 -4.97
CA GLN A 91 -6.61 -12.79 -3.73
C GLN A 91 -5.68 -12.55 -2.54
N LEU A 92 -6.26 -12.44 -1.35
CA LEU A 92 -5.57 -12.62 -0.07
C LEU A 92 -5.03 -14.05 0.07
N ASN A 93 -3.78 -14.17 0.49
CA ASN A 93 -3.14 -15.45 0.86
C ASN A 93 -3.14 -15.62 2.39
N ARG A 94 -3.02 -14.50 3.12
CA ARG A 94 -3.17 -14.40 4.57
C ARG A 94 -4.13 -13.27 4.89
N TYR A 95 -5.15 -13.56 5.68
CA TYR A 95 -6.04 -12.58 6.29
C TYR A 95 -5.87 -12.69 7.81
N PHE A 96 -5.78 -11.54 8.45
CA PHE A 96 -5.96 -11.37 9.87
C PHE A 96 -7.42 -10.88 10.02
N GLU A 97 -8.22 -11.64 10.77
CA GLU A 97 -9.67 -11.54 10.76
C GLU A 97 -10.18 -10.19 11.29
N GLY A 98 -11.48 -9.94 11.12
CA GLY A 98 -12.07 -8.65 11.43
C GLY A 98 -11.93 -8.24 12.90
N VAL A 99 -11.44 -7.02 13.08
CA VAL A 99 -11.39 -6.28 14.33
C VAL A 99 -12.42 -5.17 14.26
N GLU A 100 -13.17 -5.07 15.35
CA GLU A 100 -14.24 -4.10 15.56
C GLU A 100 -13.79 -3.33 16.79
N ASP A 101 -13.44 -2.04 16.62
CA ASP A 101 -13.03 -1.16 17.71
C ASP A 101 -14.24 -1.01 18.65
N GLY A 102 -14.01 -1.29 19.93
CA GLY A 102 -15.06 -1.30 20.95
C GLY A 102 -15.46 0.09 21.45
N SER A 103 -14.94 1.17 20.84
CA SER A 103 -15.05 2.55 21.34
C SER A 103 -15.66 3.52 20.33
N ASP A 104 -16.32 4.57 20.85
CA ASP A 104 -16.91 5.65 20.06
C ASP A 104 -15.85 6.59 19.41
N ALA A 105 -14.58 6.18 19.29
CA ALA A 105 -13.47 7.08 18.96
C ALA A 105 -12.25 6.38 18.29
N ILE A 106 -12.21 6.45 16.96
CA ILE A 106 -11.16 6.00 16.02
C ILE A 106 -9.70 6.32 16.45
N PHE A 107 -9.51 7.36 17.28
CA PHE A 107 -8.21 7.92 17.69
C PHE A 107 -7.87 7.65 19.17
N VAL A 108 -8.51 6.65 19.77
CA VAL A 108 -8.09 6.04 21.05
C VAL A 108 -6.80 5.25 20.84
N CYS A 109 -6.22 4.75 21.93
CA CYS A 109 -4.98 3.99 21.96
C CYS A 109 -5.13 2.76 22.83
N SER A 110 -4.45 1.70 22.43
CA SER A 110 -4.29 0.46 23.18
C SER A 110 -3.45 0.72 24.43
N ASP A 111 -3.64 -0.07 25.47
CA ASP A 111 -2.78 0.02 26.67
C ASP A 111 -1.36 -0.47 26.32
N PRO A 112 -0.30 0.27 26.70
CA PRO A 112 1.09 -0.14 26.46
C PRO A 112 1.52 -1.25 27.44
N CYS A 113 2.33 -2.19 26.96
CA CYS A 113 2.74 -3.38 27.70
C CYS A 113 4.23 -3.72 27.54
N GLU A 114 4.83 -4.40 28.53
CA GLU A 114 6.15 -5.02 28.33
C GLU A 114 5.97 -6.29 27.48
N ARG A 115 6.87 -6.52 26.52
CA ARG A 115 6.77 -7.70 25.63
C ARG A 115 6.74 -9.00 26.45
N ASP A 116 5.87 -9.92 26.06
CA ASP A 116 5.57 -11.18 26.75
C ASP A 116 4.69 -11.06 28.03
N ASP A 117 4.09 -9.89 28.34
CA ASP A 117 3.00 -9.73 29.33
C ASP A 117 1.65 -10.27 28.80
N ASP A 118 0.77 -10.76 29.70
CA ASP A 118 -0.61 -11.19 29.38
C ASP A 118 -1.54 -9.97 29.29
N CYS A 119 -1.91 -9.56 28.08
CA CYS A 119 -2.87 -8.47 27.82
C CYS A 119 -4.33 -8.87 28.14
N GLY A 120 -4.56 -10.08 28.65
CA GLY A 120 -5.87 -10.65 28.88
C GLY A 120 -6.29 -11.61 27.76
N ALA A 121 -7.32 -12.41 28.07
CA ALA A 121 -7.83 -13.50 27.22
C ALA A 121 -6.81 -14.58 26.80
N GLY A 122 -5.55 -14.53 27.26
CA GLY A 122 -4.46 -15.38 26.79
C GLY A 122 -3.85 -14.88 25.47
N ILE A 123 -3.85 -13.57 25.26
CA ILE A 123 -3.15 -12.88 24.17
C ILE A 123 -1.95 -12.17 24.82
N ASP A 124 -0.74 -12.57 24.43
CA ASP A 124 0.48 -11.95 24.91
C ASP A 124 0.73 -10.60 24.20
N CYS A 125 1.36 -9.65 24.90
CA CYS A 125 1.84 -8.37 24.38
C CYS A 125 2.73 -8.59 23.15
N ASP A 126 2.46 -7.84 22.06
CA ASP A 126 3.14 -8.05 20.79
C ASP A 126 4.61 -7.57 20.80
N ILE A 127 5.33 -7.83 19.71
CA ILE A 127 6.76 -7.47 19.59
C ILE A 127 7.05 -5.96 19.50
N PHE A 128 6.01 -5.12 19.54
CA PHE A 128 6.07 -3.67 19.45
C PHE A 128 5.60 -2.96 20.73
N GLY A 129 5.10 -3.72 21.73
CA GLY A 129 4.63 -3.19 23.02
C GLY A 129 3.15 -2.80 23.04
N THR A 130 2.35 -3.32 22.11
CA THR A 130 0.93 -3.02 21.96
C THR A 130 0.05 -4.21 22.37
N CYS A 131 -1.01 -3.95 23.14
CA CYS A 131 -2.02 -4.94 23.51
C CYS A 131 -3.16 -5.02 22.47
N ASN A 132 -2.93 -5.57 21.28
CA ASN A 132 -4.00 -5.89 20.29
C ASN A 132 -5.16 -6.77 20.85
N ALA A 133 -5.05 -7.25 22.10
CA ALA A 133 -6.14 -7.91 22.84
C ALA A 133 -7.29 -6.96 23.25
N ASP A 134 -7.01 -5.67 23.45
CA ASP A 134 -8.02 -4.69 23.90
C ASP A 134 -8.92 -4.20 22.74
N ARG A 135 -8.41 -4.26 21.50
CA ARG A 135 -9.04 -3.74 20.28
C ARG A 135 -9.33 -2.24 20.34
N TRP A 136 -8.44 -1.47 20.95
CA TRP A 136 -8.56 -0.02 21.10
C TRP A 136 -7.51 0.68 20.22
N GLY A 137 -7.96 1.47 19.24
CA GLY A 137 -7.04 2.28 18.43
C GLY A 137 -6.18 1.49 17.42
N PRO A 138 -4.94 1.94 17.14
CA PRO A 138 -4.15 1.36 16.05
C PRO A 138 -3.52 0.00 16.38
N GLU A 139 -3.93 -1.06 15.69
CA GLU A 139 -3.32 -2.39 15.82
C GLU A 139 -2.04 -2.55 15.01
N THR A 140 -1.14 -3.41 15.51
CA THR A 140 0.11 -3.78 14.83
C THR A 140 0.02 -5.13 14.10
N TYR A 141 0.76 -5.29 13.01
CA TYR A 141 0.90 -6.56 12.29
C TYR A 141 2.30 -6.77 11.73
N VAL A 142 2.75 -8.02 11.69
CA VAL A 142 3.96 -8.46 10.97
C VAL A 142 3.57 -9.19 9.69
N VAL A 143 4.07 -8.70 8.55
CA VAL A 143 4.04 -9.41 7.27
C VAL A 143 5.41 -10.06 7.03
N PRO A 144 5.53 -11.40 7.09
CA PRO A 144 6.81 -12.05 6.91
C PRO A 144 7.36 -11.89 5.49
N GLY A 145 8.63 -11.53 5.38
CA GLY A 145 9.36 -11.46 4.12
C GLY A 145 9.50 -12.84 3.46
N SER A 146 9.46 -13.93 4.24
CA SER A 146 9.43 -15.31 3.73
C SER A 146 8.18 -15.62 2.91
N ASP A 147 7.02 -15.08 3.32
CA ASP A 147 5.69 -15.57 2.93
C ASP A 147 5.08 -14.80 1.75
N THR A 148 5.80 -13.79 1.26
CA THR A 148 5.36 -12.79 0.29
C THR A 148 6.17 -12.79 -1.01
N SER A 149 5.80 -11.92 -1.96
CA SER A 149 6.49 -11.66 -3.23
C SER A 149 6.45 -10.16 -3.55
N THR A 150 7.39 -9.65 -4.35
CA THR A 150 7.35 -8.25 -4.82
C THR A 150 6.19 -7.97 -5.79
N GLY A 151 5.49 -9.00 -6.26
CA GLY A 151 4.23 -8.88 -7.00
C GLY A 151 2.95 -8.96 -6.14
N ASP A 152 3.10 -9.12 -4.83
CA ASP A 152 1.99 -9.15 -3.89
C ASP A 152 1.58 -7.74 -3.45
N TYR A 153 0.42 -7.67 -2.79
CA TYR A 153 -0.22 -6.49 -2.30
C TYR A 153 -0.52 -6.66 -0.81
N LEU A 154 -0.41 -5.54 -0.08
CA LEU A 154 -1.03 -5.35 1.21
C LEU A 154 -2.46 -4.89 0.99
N TYR A 155 -3.39 -5.40 1.80
CA TYR A 155 -4.81 -5.10 1.73
C TYR A 155 -5.32 -4.68 3.11
N ILE A 156 -6.18 -3.66 3.15
CA ILE A 156 -6.97 -3.33 4.34
C ILE A 156 -8.43 -3.32 3.92
N ILE A 157 -9.24 -4.01 4.69
CA ILE A 157 -10.68 -4.13 4.52
C ILE A 157 -11.31 -3.32 5.64
N THR A 158 -12.26 -2.42 5.36
CA THR A 158 -12.95 -1.61 6.39
C THR A 158 -14.46 -1.73 6.25
N TRP A 159 -15.18 -1.63 7.36
CA TRP A 159 -16.64 -1.48 7.45
C TRP A 159 -16.98 -0.62 8.67
N SER A 160 -18.04 0.20 8.62
CA SER A 160 -18.34 1.20 9.66
C SER A 160 -19.85 1.40 9.86
N ASP A 161 -20.23 2.15 10.88
CA ASP A 161 -21.63 2.44 11.26
C ASP A 161 -22.33 3.49 10.35
N GLU A 162 -21.70 3.82 9.22
CA GLU A 162 -22.08 4.85 8.24
C GLU A 162 -22.23 6.28 8.78
N ALA A 163 -22.06 6.52 10.09
CA ALA A 163 -22.44 7.79 10.74
C ALA A 163 -21.57 8.97 10.28
N VAL A 164 -20.35 8.72 9.80
CA VAL A 164 -19.44 9.69 9.18
C VAL A 164 -18.77 9.12 7.92
N THR A 165 -17.99 9.94 7.20
CA THR A 165 -17.18 9.49 6.05
C THR A 165 -16.05 8.55 6.49
N GLN A 166 -16.32 7.25 6.31
CA GLN A 166 -15.40 6.14 6.53
C GLN A 166 -14.06 6.31 5.82
N GLY A 167 -12.98 5.85 6.45
CA GLY A 167 -11.66 5.76 5.86
C GLY A 167 -10.68 5.04 6.78
N LEU A 168 -9.40 5.19 6.49
CA LEU A 168 -8.32 4.65 7.33
C LEU A 168 -7.08 5.54 7.35
N ILE A 169 -6.21 5.29 8.32
CA ILE A 169 -4.85 5.85 8.41
C ILE A 169 -3.89 4.74 8.84
N ALA A 170 -2.73 4.64 8.19
CA ALA A 170 -1.79 3.54 8.41
C ALA A 170 -0.34 3.86 8.00
N GLN A 171 0.59 3.08 8.55
CA GLN A 171 2.02 3.14 8.24
C GLN A 171 2.64 1.75 8.03
N PHE A 172 3.72 1.71 7.25
CA PHE A 172 4.35 0.48 6.76
C PHE A 172 5.87 0.63 6.78
N LYS A 173 6.57 -0.24 7.51
CA LYS A 173 8.00 -0.11 7.82
C LYS A 173 8.73 -1.43 7.58
N ALA A 174 9.55 -1.47 6.53
CA ALA A 174 10.33 -2.65 6.17
C ALA A 174 11.60 -2.77 7.04
N THR A 175 11.92 -3.99 7.49
CA THR A 175 13.08 -4.27 8.35
C THR A 175 14.45 -4.13 7.65
N ASN A 176 14.48 -3.86 6.34
CA ASN A 176 15.71 -3.53 5.60
C ASN A 176 16.17 -2.07 5.79
N GLY A 177 15.41 -1.23 6.50
CA GLY A 177 15.74 0.18 6.71
C GLY A 177 15.37 1.09 5.53
N ALA A 178 14.49 0.66 4.63
CA ALA A 178 13.83 1.58 3.70
C ALA A 178 13.01 2.64 4.50
N PRO A 179 12.80 3.85 3.94
CA PRO A 179 11.91 4.84 4.55
C PRO A 179 10.50 4.26 4.76
N PRO A 180 9.82 4.54 5.89
CA PRO A 180 8.45 4.09 6.07
C PRO A 180 7.52 4.71 5.01
N VAL A 181 6.54 3.92 4.57
CA VAL A 181 5.47 4.35 3.69
C VAL A 181 4.23 4.64 4.54
N TYR A 182 3.51 5.71 4.22
CA TYR A 182 2.33 6.14 4.95
C TYR A 182 1.11 6.26 4.02
N THR A 183 -0.08 6.17 4.58
CA THR A 183 -1.33 6.50 3.86
C THR A 183 -1.32 7.97 3.42
N GLY A 184 -1.84 8.22 2.22
CA GLY A 184 -1.81 9.53 1.56
C GLY A 184 -0.47 9.94 0.94
N VAL A 185 0.64 9.27 1.24
CA VAL A 185 1.97 9.62 0.70
C VAL A 185 2.28 8.88 -0.61
N SER A 186 1.88 7.61 -0.74
CA SER A 186 2.10 6.84 -1.98
C SER A 186 0.97 7.07 -3.02
N PRO A 187 1.29 7.37 -4.29
CA PRO A 187 0.32 7.45 -5.38
C PRO A 187 -0.14 6.08 -5.89
N ASP A 188 0.36 4.97 -5.33
CA ASP A 188 0.02 3.60 -5.73
C ASP A 188 -1.13 2.98 -4.91
N TRP A 189 -1.57 3.66 -3.84
CA TRP A 189 -2.78 3.28 -3.10
C TRP A 189 -4.01 3.22 -4.01
N ARG A 190 -4.76 2.13 -3.93
CA ARG A 190 -6.06 2.00 -4.60
C ARG A 190 -7.12 1.60 -3.60
N VAL A 191 -8.35 2.06 -3.82
CA VAL A 191 -9.54 1.63 -3.09
C VAL A 191 -10.55 1.02 -4.05
N CYS A 192 -11.40 0.15 -3.55
CA CYS A 192 -12.57 -0.36 -4.23
C CYS A 192 -13.72 -0.43 -3.23
N ALA A 193 -14.67 0.49 -3.37
CA ALA A 193 -15.96 0.41 -2.68
C ALA A 193 -16.83 -0.66 -3.34
N THR A 194 -17.32 -1.60 -2.55
CA THR A 194 -18.03 -2.79 -3.02
C THR A 194 -19.48 -2.48 -3.40
N GLY A 195 -20.21 -1.86 -2.48
CA GLY A 195 -21.67 -1.66 -2.55
C GLY A 195 -22.45 -2.54 -1.58
N ASP A 196 -21.78 -3.40 -0.80
CA ASP A 196 -22.37 -4.11 0.34
C ASP A 196 -22.15 -3.30 1.64
N ASP A 197 -23.14 -3.35 2.53
CA ASP A 197 -23.07 -2.86 3.91
C ASP A 197 -22.64 -4.00 4.86
N TYR A 198 -21.84 -3.64 5.88
CA TYR A 198 -21.54 -4.48 7.03
C TYR A 198 -21.48 -3.59 8.29
N ASP A 199 -22.48 -3.67 9.17
CA ASP A 199 -22.43 -3.05 10.52
C ASP A 199 -21.21 -3.52 11.36
N PRO A 200 -20.62 -2.67 12.21
CA PRO A 200 -19.78 -3.10 13.33
C PRO A 200 -20.57 -4.01 14.30
N GLY A 201 -19.99 -5.16 14.65
CA GLY A 201 -20.66 -6.23 15.40
C GLY A 201 -21.27 -7.32 14.50
N SER A 202 -21.18 -7.18 13.17
CA SER A 202 -21.55 -8.24 12.20
C SER A 202 -20.51 -9.37 12.13
N GLY A 203 -19.27 -9.12 12.57
CA GLY A 203 -18.11 -9.98 12.31
C GLY A 203 -17.43 -9.72 10.95
N GLY A 204 -17.92 -8.75 10.18
CA GLY A 204 -17.31 -8.29 8.93
C GLY A 204 -17.41 -9.27 7.73
N PRO A 205 -16.86 -8.87 6.57
CA PRO A 205 -16.89 -9.67 5.35
C PRO A 205 -15.95 -10.88 5.42
N SER A 206 -16.44 -12.06 5.04
CA SER A 206 -15.64 -13.29 5.00
C SER A 206 -14.55 -13.26 3.91
N LEU A 207 -13.47 -14.02 4.11
CA LEU A 207 -12.35 -14.13 3.16
C LEU A 207 -12.78 -14.50 1.73
N ASP A 208 -13.79 -15.36 1.56
CA ASP A 208 -14.32 -15.72 0.24
C ASP A 208 -15.03 -14.54 -0.44
N VAL A 209 -15.75 -13.71 0.34
CA VAL A 209 -16.43 -12.49 -0.15
C VAL A 209 -15.39 -11.41 -0.49
N ILE A 210 -14.38 -11.20 0.36
CA ILE A 210 -13.26 -10.28 0.08
C ILE A 210 -12.55 -10.67 -1.23
N ASN A 211 -12.26 -11.97 -1.42
CA ASN A 211 -11.63 -12.47 -2.63
C ASN A 211 -12.53 -12.40 -3.88
N GLN A 212 -13.84 -12.59 -3.74
CA GLN A 212 -14.80 -12.32 -4.82
C GLN A 212 -14.70 -10.85 -5.26
N TYR A 213 -14.76 -9.91 -4.31
CA TYR A 213 -14.70 -8.49 -4.62
C TYR A 213 -13.35 -8.06 -5.19
N ILE A 214 -12.20 -8.54 -4.68
CA ILE A 214 -10.89 -8.32 -5.34
C ILE A 214 -10.94 -8.75 -6.81
N ALA A 215 -11.56 -9.89 -7.12
CA ALA A 215 -11.73 -10.37 -8.48
C ALA A 215 -12.76 -9.56 -9.32
N GLU A 216 -13.70 -8.84 -8.71
CA GLU A 216 -14.64 -7.92 -9.38
C GLU A 216 -14.01 -6.54 -9.61
N CYS A 217 -13.39 -5.95 -8.60
CA CYS A 217 -12.58 -4.73 -8.72
C CYS A 217 -11.52 -4.84 -9.83
N ASN A 218 -10.91 -6.02 -10.00
CA ASN A 218 -9.95 -6.31 -11.08
C ASN A 218 -10.59 -6.44 -12.48
N LYS A 219 -11.90 -6.66 -12.62
CA LYS A 219 -12.65 -6.60 -13.90
C LYS A 219 -13.06 -5.16 -14.25
N GLY A 220 -13.11 -4.27 -13.25
CA GLY A 220 -13.56 -2.89 -13.41
C GLY A 220 -15.03 -2.80 -13.86
N ALA A 221 -15.35 -1.81 -14.68
CA ALA A 221 -16.72 -1.50 -15.12
C ALA A 221 -17.43 -2.62 -15.93
N ALA A 222 -16.77 -3.75 -16.21
CA ALA A 222 -17.37 -4.95 -16.80
C ALA A 222 -17.81 -6.01 -15.76
N GLY A 223 -17.48 -5.82 -14.48
CA GLY A 223 -17.92 -6.64 -13.34
C GLY A 223 -18.04 -5.73 -12.12
N THR A 224 -19.05 -4.86 -12.15
CA THR A 224 -19.15 -3.63 -11.35
C THR A 224 -19.38 -3.85 -9.87
N THR A 225 -18.42 -3.40 -9.06
CA THR A 225 -18.64 -2.85 -7.72
C THR A 225 -19.18 -1.42 -7.80
N TYR A 226 -19.57 -0.82 -6.67
CA TYR A 226 -20.01 0.59 -6.55
C TYR A 226 -18.97 1.58 -7.11
N SER A 227 -17.69 1.37 -6.77
CA SER A 227 -16.52 2.09 -7.32
C SER A 227 -16.17 1.75 -8.78
N LYS A 228 -16.88 0.80 -9.41
CA LYS A 228 -16.68 0.33 -10.79
C LYS A 228 -15.25 -0.18 -11.07
N GLY A 229 -14.52 -0.58 -10.04
CA GLY A 229 -13.14 -1.04 -10.12
C GLY A 229 -12.21 -0.43 -9.07
N TRP A 230 -10.90 -0.62 -9.26
CA TRP A 230 -9.88 0.01 -8.43
C TRP A 230 -9.71 1.49 -8.76
N VAL A 231 -10.14 2.35 -7.85
CA VAL A 231 -10.03 3.81 -7.91
C VAL A 231 -8.72 4.26 -7.23
N GLY A 232 -8.16 5.39 -7.66
CA GLY A 232 -6.94 5.99 -7.12
C GLY A 232 -7.12 7.49 -6.86
N THR A 233 -6.03 8.19 -6.54
CA THR A 233 -6.07 9.61 -6.13
C THR A 233 -6.39 10.61 -7.25
N ALA A 234 -6.43 10.15 -8.51
CA ALA A 234 -6.96 10.93 -9.63
C ALA A 234 -8.42 10.51 -9.87
N PRO A 235 -9.40 11.45 -9.90
CA PRO A 235 -10.80 11.14 -10.13
C PRO A 235 -11.05 10.39 -11.46
N ASN A 236 -11.96 9.43 -11.44
CA ASN A 236 -12.33 8.64 -12.62
C ASN A 236 -13.40 9.35 -13.50
N GLU A 237 -13.85 8.71 -14.59
CA GLU A 237 -14.88 9.26 -15.50
C GLU A 237 -16.28 9.44 -14.86
N ALA A 238 -16.45 8.99 -13.61
CA ALA A 238 -17.66 9.15 -12.80
C ALA A 238 -17.38 9.98 -11.52
N ASN A 239 -16.33 10.81 -11.51
CA ASN A 239 -15.88 11.65 -10.39
C ASN A 239 -15.41 10.91 -9.12
N GLN A 240 -15.37 9.58 -9.12
CA GLN A 240 -14.99 8.79 -7.95
C GLN A 240 -13.47 8.84 -7.73
N ALA A 241 -13.01 9.01 -6.48
CA ALA A 241 -11.59 9.12 -6.13
C ALA A 241 -11.23 8.39 -4.82
N LEU A 242 -9.93 8.12 -4.63
CA LEU A 242 -9.33 7.90 -3.31
C LEU A 242 -8.85 9.27 -2.82
N VAL A 243 -9.61 9.92 -1.95
CA VAL A 243 -9.24 11.24 -1.43
C VAL A 243 -8.30 11.08 -0.24
N VAL A 244 -7.42 12.05 -0.08
CA VAL A 244 -6.41 12.13 0.97
C VAL A 244 -6.69 13.39 1.78
N LEU A 245 -6.80 13.27 3.11
CA LEU A 245 -6.94 14.42 3.97
C LEU A 245 -5.61 15.18 4.03
N ASP A 246 -5.66 16.52 3.92
CA ASP A 246 -4.48 17.35 4.10
C ASP A 246 -3.89 17.18 5.52
N PRO A 247 -2.58 17.41 5.73
CA PRO A 247 -2.00 17.50 7.07
C PRO A 247 -2.70 18.56 7.91
N ALA A 248 -2.74 18.35 9.22
CA ALA A 248 -3.20 19.35 10.18
C ALA A 248 -2.49 20.70 10.01
N ASP A 249 -3.25 21.74 9.68
CA ASP A 249 -2.99 23.08 10.20
C ASP A 249 -3.35 23.14 11.69
N GLU A 250 -2.56 23.88 12.47
CA GLU A 250 -2.40 23.65 13.92
C GLU A 250 -3.60 24.03 14.81
N GLU A 251 -4.72 24.50 14.25
CA GLU A 251 -5.86 25.02 15.03
C GLU A 251 -7.05 24.05 15.21
N ASP A 252 -7.33 23.13 14.27
CA ASP A 252 -8.52 22.26 14.36
C ASP A 252 -8.29 20.78 13.94
N HIS A 253 -8.46 19.88 14.89
CA HIS A 253 -8.96 18.49 14.74
C HIS A 253 -8.31 17.52 13.72
N ASN A 254 -7.06 17.74 13.31
CA ASN A 254 -6.29 16.77 12.51
C ASN A 254 -5.06 16.21 13.26
N PHE A 255 -4.65 15.00 12.86
CA PHE A 255 -3.74 14.08 13.55
C PHE A 255 -2.44 14.70 14.14
N HIS A 256 -2.48 15.05 15.42
CA HIS A 256 -1.31 14.88 16.29
C HIS A 256 -1.03 13.38 16.49
N ILE A 257 0.18 13.00 16.93
CA ILE A 257 0.65 11.59 17.00
C ILE A 257 -0.46 10.67 17.57
N LEU A 258 -0.98 9.77 16.73
CA LEU A 258 -1.89 8.73 17.20
C LEU A 258 -1.08 7.82 18.12
N CYS A 259 -1.42 7.85 19.40
CA CYS A 259 -0.69 7.19 20.48
C CYS A 259 0.71 7.77 20.64
N GLY A 260 0.74 9.01 21.14
CA GLY A 260 1.96 9.78 21.39
C GLY A 260 2.99 9.06 22.26
N ARG A 261 3.90 8.31 21.61
CA ARG A 261 5.09 7.69 22.18
C ARG A 261 5.81 8.67 23.10
N ASN A 262 5.79 8.43 24.41
CA ASN A 262 6.53 9.25 25.36
C ASN A 262 8.04 9.05 25.13
N PRO A 263 8.81 10.06 24.68
CA PRO A 263 10.19 9.85 24.24
C PRO A 263 11.18 9.53 25.39
N SER A 264 10.72 9.47 26.64
CA SER A 264 11.50 8.97 27.79
C SER A 264 11.29 7.49 28.10
N GLU A 265 10.29 6.85 27.52
CA GLU A 265 9.91 5.45 27.79
C GLU A 265 10.10 4.65 26.49
N ALA A 266 10.89 3.56 26.56
CA ALA A 266 11.23 2.78 25.36
C ALA A 266 10.09 1.83 24.96
N ASP A 267 9.13 1.66 25.87
CA ASP A 267 8.27 0.49 26.05
C ASP A 267 6.78 0.88 25.96
N MET A 268 6.48 1.99 25.27
CA MET A 268 5.12 2.30 24.82
C MET A 268 4.89 1.72 23.42
N GLY A 269 3.72 1.11 23.21
CA GLY A 269 3.27 0.51 21.95
C GLY A 269 3.39 1.44 20.74
N ASP A 270 3.54 0.85 19.54
CA ASP A 270 3.92 1.63 18.36
C ASP A 270 2.77 2.53 17.85
N ALA A 271 3.13 3.79 17.62
CA ALA A 271 2.26 4.88 17.19
C ALA A 271 2.06 4.88 15.66
N ILE A 272 1.06 5.60 15.16
CA ILE A 272 1.07 6.06 13.75
C ILE A 272 1.76 7.43 13.67
N ASP A 273 2.87 7.51 12.92
CA ASP A 273 3.69 8.71 12.82
C ASP A 273 2.94 9.88 12.14
N PRO A 274 3.22 11.15 12.52
CA PRO A 274 2.64 12.36 11.92
C PRO A 274 2.69 12.57 10.39
N PRO A 275 3.53 11.89 9.59
CA PRO A 275 3.45 11.97 8.12
C PRO A 275 2.25 11.24 7.49
N ALA A 276 1.54 10.37 8.23
CA ALA A 276 0.38 9.65 7.72
C ALA A 276 -0.87 10.55 7.57
N ARG A 277 -1.72 10.22 6.59
CA ARG A 277 -2.97 10.93 6.32
C ARG A 277 -4.15 9.97 6.33
N TRP A 278 -5.31 10.45 6.75
CA TRP A 278 -6.57 9.76 6.52
C TRP A 278 -6.84 9.67 5.00
N ILE A 279 -7.29 8.49 4.54
CA ILE A 279 -7.68 8.27 3.16
C ILE A 279 -9.06 7.61 3.11
N TRP A 280 -9.93 8.09 2.21
CA TRP A 280 -11.30 7.59 2.04
C TRP A 280 -11.66 7.38 0.57
N PHE A 281 -12.65 6.55 0.31
CA PHE A 281 -13.31 6.51 -0.99
C PHE A 281 -14.37 7.60 -1.07
N ASP A 282 -14.31 8.39 -2.12
CA ASP A 282 -15.24 9.47 -2.43
C ASP A 282 -15.98 9.15 -3.72
N ASP A 283 -17.32 9.22 -3.71
CA ASP A 283 -18.14 8.76 -4.83
C ASP A 283 -18.48 9.86 -5.87
N ASP A 284 -18.34 11.13 -5.51
CA ASP A 284 -18.41 12.26 -6.45
C ASP A 284 -17.67 13.49 -5.88
N VAL A 285 -16.37 13.63 -6.17
CA VAL A 285 -15.54 14.77 -5.69
C VAL A 285 -15.94 16.15 -6.27
N THR A 286 -17.14 16.27 -6.82
CA THR A 286 -17.74 17.54 -7.24
C THR A 286 -18.87 18.01 -6.30
N ASP A 287 -19.18 17.27 -5.24
CA ASP A 287 -19.90 17.80 -4.07
C ASP A 287 -18.93 18.36 -3.01
N ASP A 288 -19.46 18.88 -1.90
CA ASP A 288 -18.68 19.50 -0.81
C ASP A 288 -18.46 18.52 0.39
N LEU A 289 -18.53 17.20 0.19
CA LEU A 289 -18.26 16.19 1.23
C LEU A 289 -16.78 16.22 1.65
N THR A 290 -16.51 15.79 2.89
CA THR A 290 -15.15 15.64 3.44
C THR A 290 -15.10 14.44 4.36
N ALA A 291 -13.88 14.04 4.77
CA ALA A 291 -13.68 13.20 5.94
C ALA A 291 -14.48 13.70 7.16
N PHE A 292 -14.90 12.77 8.02
CA PHE A 292 -15.57 13.01 9.31
C PHE A 292 -16.89 13.81 9.29
N LYS A 293 -17.44 14.13 8.11
CA LYS A 293 -18.83 14.62 7.99
C LYS A 293 -19.80 13.45 8.02
N SER A 294 -20.95 13.66 8.65
CA SER A 294 -22.08 12.73 8.52
C SER A 294 -22.68 12.85 7.12
N PRO A 295 -23.02 11.74 6.44
CA PRO A 295 -23.60 11.79 5.10
C PRO A 295 -25.01 12.41 5.08
N ALA A 296 -25.76 12.30 6.18
CA ALA A 296 -27.15 12.78 6.25
C ALA A 296 -27.26 14.15 6.96
N ASP A 297 -27.30 15.24 6.17
CA ASP A 297 -27.71 16.56 6.66
C ASP A 297 -28.98 17.10 5.93
N ALA A 298 -29.42 18.29 6.31
CA ALA A 298 -30.65 18.90 5.79
C ALA A 298 -30.54 19.47 4.36
N GLU A 299 -29.31 19.58 3.82
CA GLU A 299 -28.99 20.04 2.47
C GLU A 299 -28.63 18.86 1.55
N HIS A 300 -28.16 17.74 2.12
CA HIS A 300 -27.75 16.50 1.44
C HIS A 300 -28.62 15.27 1.79
N PRO A 301 -29.97 15.30 1.66
CA PRO A 301 -30.86 14.18 2.02
C PRO A 301 -30.87 13.03 0.98
N LYS A 302 -29.74 12.78 0.32
CA LYS A 302 -29.58 11.76 -0.74
C LYS A 302 -28.96 10.47 -0.22
N TYR A 303 -28.18 10.53 0.86
CA TYR A 303 -27.45 9.39 1.41
C TYR A 303 -28.35 8.48 2.27
N GLU A 304 -29.39 7.93 1.65
CA GLU A 304 -30.00 6.62 2.00
C GLU A 304 -29.40 5.49 1.12
N ASP A 305 -28.25 5.76 0.49
CA ASP A 305 -27.53 4.92 -0.47
C ASP A 305 -26.15 4.64 0.13
N PRO A 306 -25.77 3.37 0.37
CA PRO A 306 -24.47 3.04 0.95
C PRO A 306 -23.37 3.57 0.02
N ARG A 307 -22.34 4.23 0.58
CA ARG A 307 -21.16 4.72 -0.16
C ARG A 307 -20.23 3.57 -0.58
N GLY A 308 -20.68 2.34 -0.38
CA GLY A 308 -19.97 1.09 -0.63
C GLY A 308 -19.10 0.72 0.56
N ASP A 309 -19.72 0.78 1.73
CA ASP A 309 -19.13 1.01 3.06
C ASP A 309 -18.34 -0.21 3.56
N PHE A 310 -18.50 -1.37 2.93
CA PHE A 310 -17.38 -2.32 2.81
C PHE A 310 -16.39 -1.85 1.72
N LEU A 311 -15.33 -1.14 2.14
CA LEU A 311 -14.20 -0.77 1.28
C LEU A 311 -13.08 -1.82 1.31
N ILE A 312 -12.43 -2.02 0.16
CA ILE A 312 -11.15 -2.72 0.06
C ILE A 312 -10.07 -1.74 -0.41
N PHE A 313 -9.11 -1.42 0.45
CA PHE A 313 -7.90 -0.68 0.11
C PHE A 313 -6.77 -1.66 -0.23
N ARG A 314 -5.87 -1.29 -1.15
CA ARG A 314 -4.63 -2.02 -1.42
C ARG A 314 -3.44 -1.13 -1.77
N LEU A 315 -2.25 -1.60 -1.41
CA LEU A 315 -0.95 -1.03 -1.76
C LEU A 315 -0.03 -2.15 -2.30
N PRO A 316 0.69 -1.97 -3.43
CA PRO A 316 1.65 -2.97 -3.88
C PRO A 316 2.81 -3.10 -2.88
N LEU A 317 3.14 -4.33 -2.45
CA LEU A 317 4.17 -4.57 -1.43
C LEU A 317 5.56 -4.04 -1.86
N ALA A 318 5.82 -4.03 -3.18
CA ALA A 318 6.99 -3.42 -3.79
C ALA A 318 7.27 -1.97 -3.32
N VAL A 319 6.22 -1.17 -3.07
CA VAL A 319 6.34 0.22 -2.63
C VAL A 319 6.97 0.32 -1.23
N VAL A 320 6.76 -0.69 -0.39
CA VAL A 320 7.24 -0.73 1.01
C VAL A 320 8.62 -1.38 1.13
N VAL A 321 8.90 -2.44 0.35
CA VAL A 321 10.11 -3.26 0.52
C VAL A 321 11.28 -2.86 -0.38
N ILE A 322 11.06 -2.09 -1.44
CA ILE A 322 12.12 -1.63 -2.34
C ILE A 322 12.65 -0.27 -1.84
N PRO A 323 13.95 -0.13 -1.55
CA PRO A 323 14.54 1.19 -1.30
C PRO A 323 14.55 2.03 -2.57
N GLY A 324 14.09 3.28 -2.47
CA GLY A 324 14.11 4.29 -3.54
C GLY A 324 15.48 4.93 -3.78
#